data_AF-A0A953UCB9-F1
#
_entry.id   AF-A0A953UCB9-F1
#
_cell.length_a   1.000
_cell.length_b   1.000
_cell.length_c   1.000
_cell.angle_alpha   90.00
_cell.angle_beta   90.00
_cell.angle_gamma   90.00
#
_symmetry.space_group_name_H-M   'P 1'
#
loop_
_entity.id
_entity.type
_entity.pdbx_description
1 polymer ?
#
loop_
_entity_poly.entity_id
_entity_poly.type
_entity_poly.pdbx_seq_one_letter_code
_entity_poly.pdbx_strand_id
1 'polypeptide(L)'
;MIVVTDDELKKLEEHFGPDVRHMGTWNSDGVFGYSAVPVAFVEKAAQAIGDPGLLEALHGLKKSSDRNKRFIEMLQAFGPTFVEKIAATYRECATFEVRLWSQPFPKKDQTAVLTRQLPLQA
;
A
#
# COMPACT_ATOMS: atom_id res chain seq x y z
N MET A 1 2.88 -4.34 -2.64
CA MET A 1 3.15 -3.70 -1.34
C MET A 1 4.51 -3.05 -1.40
N ILE A 2 4.69 -1.99 -0.62
CA ILE A 2 5.97 -1.32 -0.40
C ILE A 2 6.37 -1.66 1.03
N VAL A 3 7.63 -2.03 1.24
CA VAL A 3 8.15 -2.39 2.55
C VAL A 3 9.19 -1.36 2.94
N VAL A 4 8.89 -0.59 3.99
CA VAL A 4 9.82 0.39 4.54
C VAL A 4 10.46 -0.23 5.78
N THR A 5 11.78 -0.31 5.79
CA THR A 5 12.52 -0.87 6.95
C THR A 5 12.56 0.13 8.11
N ASP A 6 12.83 -0.33 9.34
CA ASP A 6 12.96 0.54 10.52
C ASP A 6 13.98 1.68 10.32
N ASP A 7 15.12 1.41 9.67
CA ASP A 7 16.15 2.42 9.40
C ASP A 7 15.63 3.51 8.46
N GLU A 8 14.94 3.12 7.38
CA GLU A 8 14.32 4.06 6.45
C GLU A 8 13.17 4.81 7.11
N LEU A 9 12.40 4.14 7.96
CA LEU A 9 11.28 4.74 8.67
C LEU A 9 11.74 5.75 9.71
N LYS A 10 12.85 5.48 10.42
CA LYS A 10 13.51 6.46 11.30
C LYS A 10 13.96 7.69 10.54
N LYS A 11 14.64 7.51 9.40
CA LYS A 11 15.05 8.63 8.55
C LYS A 11 13.87 9.46 8.06
N LEU A 12 12.77 8.80 7.67
CA LEU A 12 11.55 9.48 7.27
C LEU A 12 10.88 10.18 8.47
N GLU A 13 10.90 9.58 9.67
CA GLU A 13 10.35 10.18 10.89
C GLU A 13 11.12 11.43 11.32
N GLU A 14 12.45 11.42 11.19
CA GLU A 14 13.28 12.60 11.44
C GLU A 14 12.99 13.73 10.44
N HIS A 15 12.63 13.40 9.20
CA HIS A 15 12.44 14.40 8.14
C HIS A 15 11.00 14.92 8.02
N PHE A 16 10.01 14.06 8.26
CA PHE A 16 8.59 14.33 8.05
C PHE A 16 7.76 14.28 9.33
N GLY A 17 8.36 13.86 10.44
CA GLY A 17 7.68 13.70 11.72
C GLY A 17 6.99 12.34 11.89
N PRO A 18 6.30 12.13 13.03
CA PRO A 18 5.76 10.83 13.43
C PRO A 18 4.62 10.32 12.53
N ASP A 19 4.03 11.17 11.68
CA ASP A 19 2.95 10.77 10.76
C ASP A 19 3.37 9.68 9.76
N VAL A 20 4.66 9.49 9.53
CA VAL A 20 5.18 8.40 8.70
C VAL A 20 4.78 7.01 9.22
N ARG A 21 4.62 6.86 10.53
CA ARG A 21 4.16 5.61 11.15
C ARG A 21 2.71 5.28 10.82
N HIS A 22 1.91 6.28 10.43
CA HIS A 22 0.51 6.12 10.12
C HIS A 22 0.25 5.82 8.64
N MET A 23 1.30 5.68 7.82
CA MET A 23 1.17 5.34 6.39
C MET A 23 0.85 3.85 6.13
N GLY A 24 1.04 2.98 7.12
CA GLY A 24 0.92 1.54 6.92
C GLY A 24 0.90 0.75 8.22
N THR A 25 0.78 -0.57 8.10
CA THR A 25 0.83 -1.46 9.27
C THR A 25 2.28 -1.63 9.70
N TRP A 26 2.61 -1.16 10.90
CA TRP A 26 3.89 -1.43 11.54
C TRP A 26 3.90 -2.86 12.07
N ASN A 27 4.85 -3.67 11.61
CA ASN A 27 5.15 -4.98 12.18
C ASN A 27 6.56 -4.94 12.74
N SER A 28 6.75 -5.49 13.94
CA SER A 28 8.06 -5.63 14.55
C SER A 28 8.20 -7.08 15.00
N ASP A 29 9.09 -7.83 14.36
CA ASP A 29 9.34 -9.25 14.68
C ASP A 29 10.35 -9.40 15.84
N GLY A 30 10.55 -8.34 16.63
CA GLY A 30 11.53 -8.30 17.74
C GLY A 30 12.99 -8.08 17.32
N VAL A 31 13.34 -8.36 16.06
CA VAL A 31 14.69 -8.13 15.50
C VAL A 31 14.69 -7.03 14.42
N PHE A 32 13.65 -6.97 13.59
CA PHE A 32 13.50 -5.95 12.55
C PHE A 32 12.07 -5.41 12.54
N GLY A 33 11.95 -4.09 12.62
CA GLY A 33 10.70 -3.37 12.34
C GLY A 33 10.55 -3.11 10.85
N TYR A 34 9.35 -3.29 10.31
CA TYR A 34 9.02 -2.87 8.96
C TYR A 34 7.58 -2.34 8.89
N SER A 35 7.38 -1.35 8.04
CA SER A 35 6.05 -0.84 7.71
C SER A 35 5.65 -1.30 6.32
N ALA A 36 4.49 -1.95 6.24
CA ALA A 36 3.91 -2.38 4.97
C ALA A 36 2.92 -1.32 4.50
N VAL A 37 3.26 -0.64 3.41
CA VAL A 37 2.41 0.37 2.76
C VAL A 37 1.81 -0.21 1.48
N PRO A 38 0.48 -0.39 1.41
CA PRO A 38 -0.19 -0.79 0.18
C PRO A 38 -0.06 0.28 -0.91
N VAL A 39 0.33 -0.15 -2.12
CA VAL A 39 0.45 0.73 -3.29
C VAL A 39 -0.90 1.40 -3.59
N ALA A 40 -2.02 0.73 -3.34
CA ALA A 40 -3.36 1.26 -3.54
C ALA A 40 -3.64 2.54 -2.71
N PHE A 41 -3.10 2.66 -1.49
CA PHE A 41 -3.25 3.89 -0.70
C PHE A 41 -2.36 5.01 -1.21
N VAL A 42 -1.15 4.67 -1.67
CA VAL A 42 -0.26 5.63 -2.34
C VAL A 42 -0.92 6.17 -3.61
N GLU A 43 -1.56 5.30 -4.39
CA GLU A 43 -2.33 5.67 -5.59
C GLU A 43 -3.50 6.60 -5.25
N LYS A 44 -4.24 6.28 -4.20
CA LYS A 44 -5.40 7.07 -3.79
C LYS A 44 -4.99 8.43 -3.21
N ALA A 45 -3.90 8.47 -2.42
CA ALA A 45 -3.29 9.70 -1.94
C ALA A 45 -2.79 10.57 -3.11
N ALA A 46 -2.11 9.97 -4.09
CA ALA A 46 -1.61 10.67 -5.26
C ALA A 46 -2.73 11.27 -6.12
N GLN A 47 -3.79 10.49 -6.38
CA GLN A 47 -4.99 10.97 -7.08
C GLN A 47 -5.69 12.09 -6.32
N ALA A 48 -5.73 12.02 -4.99
CA ALA A 48 -6.37 13.04 -4.18
C ALA A 48 -5.58 14.36 -4.11
N ILE A 49 -4.25 14.32 -4.31
CA ILE A 49 -3.42 15.52 -4.49
C ILE A 49 -3.59 16.06 -5.91
N GLY A 50 -3.70 15.18 -6.91
CA GLY A 50 -3.93 15.56 -8.30
C GLY A 50 -2.71 16.19 -8.98
N ASP A 51 -1.51 16.02 -8.41
CA ASP A 51 -0.29 16.53 -9.01
C ASP A 51 0.16 15.63 -10.18
N PRO A 52 0.37 16.19 -11.39
CA PRO A 52 0.75 15.40 -12.55
C PRO A 52 2.13 14.75 -12.41
N GLY A 53 3.09 15.41 -11.76
CA GLY A 53 4.41 14.85 -11.48
C GLY A 53 4.33 13.67 -10.52
N LEU A 54 3.42 13.72 -9.55
CA LEU A 54 3.17 12.64 -8.60
C LEU A 54 2.55 11.41 -9.28
N LEU A 55 1.63 11.63 -10.22
CA LEU A 55 1.04 10.54 -11.01
C LEU A 55 2.07 9.88 -11.94
N GLU A 56 2.96 10.66 -12.56
CA GLU A 56 4.07 10.13 -13.35
C GLU A 56 5.06 9.33 -12.48
N ALA A 57 5.45 9.88 -11.33
CA ALA A 57 6.33 9.19 -10.39
C ALA A 57 5.72 7.87 -9.90
N LEU A 58 4.39 7.86 -9.65
CA LEU A 58 3.65 6.66 -9.28
C LEU A 58 3.59 5.62 -10.40
N HIS A 59 3.44 6.05 -11.65
CA HIS A 59 3.52 5.13 -12.79
C HIS A 59 4.93 4.52 -12.90
N GLY A 60 5.98 5.31 -12.65
CA GLY A 60 7.36 4.85 -12.54
C GLY A 60 7.58 3.86 -11.38
N LEU A 61 6.98 4.13 -10.22
CA LEU A 61 7.00 3.27 -9.03
C LEU A 61 6.42 1.88 -9.34
N LYS A 62 5.29 1.82 -10.05
CA LYS A 62 4.63 0.55 -10.42
C LYS A 62 5.46 -0.30 -11.37
N LYS A 63 6.17 0.35 -12.31
CA LYS A 63 7.04 -0.31 -13.30
C LYS A 63 8.42 -0.70 -12.76
N SER A 64 8.89 -0.04 -11.71
CA SER A 64 10.21 -0.30 -11.16
C SER A 64 10.26 -1.61 -10.36
N SER A 65 11.36 -2.36 -10.51
CA SER A 65 11.68 -3.50 -9.66
C SER A 65 12.01 -3.07 -8.23
N ASP A 66 12.56 -1.86 -8.07
CA ASP A 66 12.99 -1.28 -6.80
C ASP A 66 11.94 -0.32 -6.23
N ARG A 67 10.79 -0.88 -5.85
CA ARG A 67 9.63 -0.10 -5.40
C ARG A 67 9.89 0.67 -4.11
N ASN A 68 10.67 0.13 -3.19
CA ASN A 68 10.96 0.77 -1.91
C ASN A 68 11.77 2.06 -2.12
N LYS A 69 12.86 1.96 -2.88
CA LYS A 69 13.71 3.12 -3.20
C LYS A 69 12.92 4.22 -3.92
N ARG A 70 12.15 3.85 -4.95
CA ARG A 70 11.32 4.82 -5.69
C ARG A 70 10.25 5.48 -4.84
N PHE A 71 9.68 4.74 -3.89
CA PHE A 71 8.71 5.30 -2.96
C PHE A 71 9.35 6.34 -2.05
N ILE A 72 10.55 6.06 -1.53
CA ILE A 72 11.29 7.01 -0.68
C ILE A 72 11.69 8.25 -1.45
N GLU A 73 12.16 8.10 -2.69
CA GLU A 73 12.45 9.24 -3.57
C GLU A 73 11.19 10.10 -3.81
N MET A 74 10.01 9.48 -3.97
CA MET A 74 8.74 10.22 -4.05
C MET A 74 8.43 10.96 -2.75
N LEU A 75 8.56 10.32 -1.59
CA LEU A 75 8.34 10.99 -0.31
C LEU A 75 9.25 12.20 -0.13
N GLN A 76 10.53 12.08 -0.53
CA GLN A 76 11.49 13.18 -0.51
C GLN A 76 11.17 14.29 -1.52
N ALA A 77 10.70 13.95 -2.71
CA ALA A 77 10.39 14.91 -3.76
C ALA A 77 9.09 15.71 -3.49
N PHE A 78 8.04 15.05 -3.00
CA PHE A 78 6.73 15.66 -2.78
C PHE A 78 6.52 16.14 -1.33
N GLY A 79 7.37 15.70 -0.41
CA GLY A 79 7.46 16.22 0.94
C GLY A 79 6.35 15.76 1.90
N PRO A 80 6.22 16.44 3.05
CA PRO A 80 5.34 16.02 4.15
C PRO A 80 3.86 15.98 3.77
N THR A 81 3.40 16.87 2.90
CA THR A 81 2.01 16.90 2.41
C THR A 81 1.58 15.56 1.83
N PHE A 82 2.50 14.85 1.15
CA PHE A 82 2.21 13.54 0.58
C PHE A 82 2.15 12.45 1.65
N VAL A 83 3.06 12.47 2.62
CA VAL A 83 3.06 11.57 3.80
C VAL A 83 1.75 11.70 4.58
N GLU A 84 1.34 12.93 4.89
CA GLU A 84 0.09 13.23 5.58
C GLU A 84 -1.11 12.69 4.82
N LYS A 85 -1.13 12.83 3.49
CA LYS A 85 -2.23 12.33 2.66
C LYS A 85 -2.30 10.81 2.62
N ILE A 86 -1.16 10.12 2.56
CA ILE A 86 -1.11 8.66 2.66
C ILE A 86 -1.61 8.22 4.03
N ALA A 87 -1.15 8.87 5.11
CA ALA A 87 -1.58 8.58 6.46
C ALA A 87 -3.07 8.85 6.70
N ALA A 88 -3.62 9.92 6.10
CA ALA A 88 -5.05 10.22 6.14
C ALA A 88 -5.84 9.15 5.38
N THR A 89 -5.41 8.79 4.18
CA THR A 89 -6.03 7.74 3.37
C THR A 89 -6.02 6.40 4.09
N TYR A 90 -4.89 6.05 4.72
CA TYR A 90 -4.76 4.85 5.53
C TYR A 90 -5.69 4.88 6.73
N ARG A 91 -5.79 6.00 7.46
CA ARG A 91 -6.74 6.16 8.58
C ARG A 91 -8.19 5.98 8.13
N GLU A 92 -8.57 6.61 7.02
CA GLU A 92 -9.92 6.51 6.45
C GLU A 92 -10.24 5.09 5.98
N CYS A 93 -9.28 4.40 5.35
CA CYS A 93 -9.43 3.01 4.89
C CYS A 93 -9.31 1.98 6.02
N ALA A 94 -8.50 2.23 7.05
CA ALA A 94 -8.35 1.35 8.21
C ALA A 94 -9.67 1.24 8.99
N THR A 95 -10.50 2.29 9.01
CA THR A 95 -11.88 2.23 9.51
C THR A 95 -12.80 1.33 8.67
N PHE A 96 -12.42 1.01 7.43
CA PHE A 96 -13.15 0.12 6.51
C PHE A 96 -12.56 -1.31 6.43
N GLU A 97 -11.36 -1.54 6.97
CA GLU A 97 -10.49 -2.68 6.62
C GLU A 97 -10.32 -3.78 7.67
N VAL A 98 -11.43 -4.26 8.23
CA VAL A 98 -11.49 -5.68 8.66
C VAL A 98 -12.04 -6.57 7.52
N ARG A 99 -12.66 -6.01 6.47
CA ARG A 99 -13.39 -6.80 5.47
C ARG A 99 -12.72 -7.01 4.10
N LEU A 100 -11.82 -6.14 3.65
CA LEU A 100 -11.27 -6.24 2.29
C LEU A 100 -9.94 -7.03 2.19
N TRP A 101 -9.11 -7.04 3.24
CA TRP A 101 -7.77 -7.67 3.22
C TRP A 101 -7.67 -8.98 4.02
N SER A 102 -8.77 -9.44 4.60
CA SER A 102 -8.94 -10.85 5.02
C SER A 102 -9.26 -11.77 3.84
N GLN A 103 -9.37 -11.25 2.62
CA GLN A 103 -9.49 -12.07 1.42
C GLN A 103 -8.10 -12.59 1.03
N PRO A 104 -7.88 -13.92 0.97
CA PRO A 104 -6.64 -14.45 0.42
C PRO A 104 -6.52 -13.94 -1.02
N PHE A 105 -5.32 -13.47 -1.39
CA PHE A 105 -4.97 -13.10 -2.76
C PHE A 105 -5.67 -14.04 -3.75
N PRO A 106 -6.40 -13.54 -4.77
CA PRO A 106 -7.01 -14.41 -5.75
C PRO A 106 -5.87 -15.17 -6.43
N LYS A 107 -5.76 -16.47 -6.13
CA LYS A 107 -4.94 -17.38 -6.91
C LYS A 107 -5.49 -17.28 -8.33
N LYS A 108 -4.71 -16.72 -9.24
CA LYS A 108 -4.95 -16.86 -10.67
C LYS A 108 -4.81 -18.33 -11.00
N ASP A 109 -5.91 -19.06 -10.92
CA ASP A 109 -6.37 -20.04 -11.91
C ASP A 109 -7.57 -20.76 -11.29
N GLN A 110 -8.75 -20.52 -11.85
CA GLN A 110 -9.75 -21.57 -12.06
C GLN A 110 -10.81 -20.99 -12.97
N THR A 111 -10.57 -21.22 -14.26
CA THR A 111 -11.55 -21.15 -15.32
C THR A 111 -12.83 -21.85 -14.85
N ALA A 112 -13.88 -21.06 -14.72
CA ALA A 112 -15.23 -21.54 -14.54
C ALA A 112 -15.60 -22.45 -15.71
N VAL A 113 -15.97 -23.70 -15.39
CA VAL A 113 -16.92 -24.45 -16.20
C VAL A 113 -18.02 -24.95 -15.26
N LEU A 114 -18.99 -24.07 -15.04
CA LEU A 114 -20.36 -24.36 -14.62
C LEU A 114 -20.93 -25.33 -15.67
N THR A 115 -21.65 -26.43 -15.42
CA THR A 115 -22.97 -26.64 -14.78
C THR A 115 -23.30 -28.12 -15.17
N ARG A 116 -23.94 -29.01 -14.41
CA ARG A 116 -25.35 -28.99 -13.99
C ARG A 116 -25.72 -30.33 -13.31
N GLN A 117 -26.49 -30.25 -12.24
CA GLN A 117 -27.53 -31.17 -11.74
C GLN A 117 -27.44 -32.70 -12.00
N LEU A 118 -27.39 -33.49 -10.92
CA LEU A 118 -28.17 -34.72 -10.77
C LEU A 118 -29.49 -34.40 -10.05
N PRO A 119 -30.58 -35.12 -10.35
CA PRO A 119 -31.05 -36.10 -9.37
C PRO A 119 -31.54 -37.44 -9.95
N LEU A 120 -31.63 -38.42 -9.04
CA LEU A 120 -32.02 -39.82 -9.18
C LEU A 120 -33.48 -40.07 -9.66
N GLN A 121 -33.69 -41.36 -10.02
CA GLN A 121 -34.92 -42.19 -10.07
C GLN A 121 -35.55 -42.30 -11.47
N ALA A 122 -35.95 -43.49 -11.97
CA ALA A 122 -36.26 -44.78 -11.34
C ALA A 122 -35.74 -45.96 -12.19
#